data_AF-A0A3D2G6Q8-F1
#
_entry.id   AF-A0A3D2G6Q8-F1
#
_cell.length_a   1.000
_cell.length_b   1.000
_cell.length_c   1.000
_cell.angle_alpha   90.00
_cell.angle_beta   90.00
_cell.angle_gamma   90.00
#
_symmetry.space_group_name_H-M   'P 1'
#
loop_
_entity.id
_entity.type
_entity.pdbx_description
1 polymer ?
#
loop_
_entity_poly.entity_id
_entity_poly.type
_entity_poly.pdbx_seq_one_letter_code
_entity_poly.pdbx_strand_id
1 'polypeptide(L)'
;MTGCNSSKGAAPSEEITSVEADSGNALADSIQTILDDKEYYPDITSIEVTSDYTLFTITLESDVMNTYESMLVMSFYTAGNEQQIAAGVSPQDAKTTVRYINGSTNEIISETDSSTMITE
;
A
#
# COMPACT_ATOMS: atom_id res chain seq x y z
N MET A 1 31.17 29.54 -28.31
CA MET A 1 30.74 28.12 -28.41
C MET A 1 30.20 27.74 -27.03
N THR A 2 28.91 27.92 -26.82
CA THR A 2 28.25 27.57 -25.55
C THR A 2 27.62 26.20 -25.72
N GLY A 3 28.05 25.25 -24.89
CA GLY A 3 27.73 23.83 -25.01
C GLY A 3 26.25 23.53 -24.74
N CYS A 4 25.77 22.52 -25.46
CA CYS A 4 24.60 21.74 -25.12
C CYS A 4 24.86 20.97 -23.81
N ASN A 5 23.86 20.83 -22.94
CA ASN A 5 23.34 19.50 -22.69
C ASN A 5 21.93 19.54 -22.11
N SER A 6 21.11 18.65 -22.64
CA SER A 6 19.70 18.47 -22.37
C SER A 6 19.50 17.88 -20.98
N SER A 7 18.61 18.51 -20.20
CA SER A 7 18.03 17.89 -19.01
C SER A 7 16.53 17.86 -19.20
N LYS A 8 15.94 16.68 -19.04
CA LYS A 8 14.75 16.41 -18.21
C LYS A 8 13.94 15.25 -18.80
N GLY A 9 14.11 14.10 -18.16
CA GLY A 9 13.32 12.89 -18.35
C GLY A 9 13.58 11.99 -17.14
N ALA A 10 13.38 12.52 -15.93
CA ALA A 10 13.31 11.70 -14.74
C ALA A 10 11.90 11.11 -14.69
N ALA A 11 11.81 9.78 -14.71
CA ALA A 11 10.61 9.06 -14.31
C ALA A 11 10.19 9.56 -12.90
N PRO A 12 8.89 9.61 -12.59
CA PRO A 12 8.47 9.90 -11.23
C PRO A 12 9.00 8.76 -10.36
N SER A 13 10.03 9.05 -9.57
CA SER A 13 10.38 8.26 -8.41
C SER A 13 9.15 8.27 -7.51
N GLU A 14 8.43 7.16 -7.50
CA GLU A 14 7.38 6.89 -6.52
C GLU A 14 8.01 7.12 -5.16
N GLU A 15 7.61 8.20 -4.50
CA GLU A 15 8.03 8.50 -3.14
C GLU A 15 7.35 7.46 -2.26
N ILE A 16 8.03 6.33 -2.06
CA ILE A 16 7.69 5.36 -1.03
C ILE A 16 7.92 6.06 0.31
N THR A 17 6.87 6.65 0.85
CA THR A 17 6.89 7.09 2.23
C THR A 17 6.87 5.82 3.07
N SER A 18 8.05 5.31 3.43
CA SER A 18 8.14 4.46 4.62
C SER A 18 7.56 5.31 5.75
N VAL A 19 6.46 4.85 6.33
CA VAL A 19 5.72 5.58 7.37
C VAL A 19 6.58 5.64 8.62
N GLU A 20 7.57 6.53 8.64
CA GLU A 20 8.22 6.97 9.86
C GLU A 20 7.13 7.65 10.69
N ALA A 21 6.81 7.02 11.82
CA ALA A 21 5.70 7.38 12.71
C ALA A 21 5.77 8.85 13.17
N ASP A 22 5.23 9.76 12.37
CA ASP A 22 4.88 11.11 12.80
C ASP A 22 3.39 11.11 13.19
N SER A 23 3.14 11.41 14.45
CA SER A 23 1.87 11.18 15.14
C SER A 23 0.74 12.01 14.53
N GLY A 24 -0.27 11.36 13.92
CA GLY A 24 -1.48 12.09 13.46
C GLY A 24 -2.43 11.39 12.48
N ASN A 25 -2.30 10.09 12.24
CA ASN A 25 -3.08 9.39 11.23
C ASN A 25 -3.71 8.11 11.83
N ALA A 26 -5.04 8.02 11.92
CA ALA A 26 -5.74 6.82 12.39
C ALA A 26 -5.41 5.55 11.57
N LEU A 27 -5.00 5.70 10.31
CA LEU A 27 -4.49 4.62 9.47
C LEU A 27 -3.10 4.14 9.94
N ALA A 28 -2.22 5.03 10.40
CA ALA A 28 -0.91 4.65 10.92
C ALA A 28 -1.06 3.81 12.22
N ASP A 29 -1.96 4.22 13.12
CA ASP A 29 -2.27 3.45 14.33
C ASP A 29 -2.89 2.08 13.99
N SER A 30 -3.75 2.03 12.97
CA SER A 30 -4.37 0.79 12.49
C SER A 30 -3.32 -0.15 11.88
N ILE A 31 -2.37 0.38 11.11
CA ILE A 31 -1.25 -0.38 10.55
C ILE A 31 -0.39 -0.93 11.68
N GLN A 32 -0.03 -0.12 12.67
CA GLN A 32 0.79 -0.58 13.80
C GLN A 32 0.08 -1.69 14.59
N THR A 33 -1.23 -1.57 14.79
CA THR A 33 -2.03 -2.61 15.44
C THR A 33 -1.96 -3.94 14.69
N ILE A 34 -2.00 -3.91 13.35
CA ILE A 34 -1.84 -5.11 12.51
C ILE A 34 -0.43 -5.70 12.65
N LEU A 35 0.61 -4.85 12.66
CA LEU A 35 2.00 -5.29 12.78
C LEU A 35 2.31 -5.91 14.15
N ASP A 36 1.68 -5.41 15.21
CA ASP A 36 1.84 -5.90 16.58
C ASP A 36 1.08 -7.21 16.83
N ASP A 37 0.01 -7.47 16.07
CA ASP A 37 -0.85 -8.63 16.23
C ASP A 37 -0.32 -9.86 15.47
N LYS A 38 0.69 -10.49 16.07
CA LYS A 38 1.29 -11.74 15.57
C LYS A 38 0.44 -12.99 15.80
N GLU A 39 -0.67 -12.88 16.53
CA GLU A 39 -1.60 -13.99 16.68
C GLU A 39 -2.40 -14.20 15.38
N TYR A 40 -2.86 -13.11 14.76
CA TYR A 40 -3.63 -13.15 13.52
C TYR A 40 -2.79 -12.90 12.27
N TYR A 41 -1.73 -12.09 12.36
CA TYR A 41 -0.86 -11.69 11.24
C TYR A 41 0.61 -12.04 11.49
N PRO A 42 0.93 -13.33 11.74
CA PRO A 42 2.28 -13.77 12.04
C PRO A 42 3.30 -13.39 10.95
N ASP A 43 2.93 -13.50 9.68
CA ASP A 43 3.87 -13.39 8.56
C ASP A 43 4.04 -11.95 8.06
N ILE A 44 3.17 -11.00 8.43
CA ILE A 44 3.29 -9.59 7.98
C ILE A 44 4.43 -8.89 8.71
N THR A 45 5.44 -8.45 7.98
CA THR A 45 6.62 -7.75 8.55
C THR A 45 6.61 -6.25 8.34
N SER A 46 5.95 -5.76 7.29
CA SER A 46 5.86 -4.34 6.98
C SER A 46 4.59 -4.07 6.16
N ILE A 47 4.07 -2.86 6.33
CA ILE A 47 3.00 -2.31 5.49
C ILE A 47 3.43 -0.89 5.12
N GLU A 48 3.62 -0.65 3.83
CA GLU A 48 3.96 0.66 3.28
C GLU A 48 2.80 1.16 2.41
N VAL A 49 2.61 2.47 2.38
CA VAL A 49 1.56 3.12 1.59
C VAL A 49 2.13 4.31 0.84
N THR A 50 1.73 4.48 -0.41
CA THR A 50 2.10 5.68 -1.18
C THR A 50 1.43 6.93 -0.58
N SER A 51 2.05 8.09 -0.76
CA SER A 51 1.53 9.36 -0.21
C SER A 51 0.16 9.77 -0.77
N ASP A 52 -0.23 9.24 -1.93
CA ASP A 52 -1.55 9.41 -2.55
C ASP A 52 -2.54 8.29 -2.20
N TYR A 53 -2.15 7.33 -1.34
CA TYR A 53 -2.96 6.21 -0.85
C TYR A 53 -3.49 5.28 -1.96
N THR A 54 -2.84 5.28 -3.13
CA THR A 54 -3.23 4.44 -4.27
C THR A 54 -2.66 3.02 -4.20
N LEU A 55 -1.58 2.80 -3.44
CA LEU A 55 -0.93 1.51 -3.29
C LEU A 55 -0.53 1.24 -1.84
N PHE A 56 -0.99 0.12 -1.32
CA PHE A 56 -0.47 -0.52 -0.10
C PHE A 56 0.40 -1.71 -0.50
N THR A 57 1.63 -1.74 0.01
CA THR A 57 2.54 -2.87 -0.13
C THR A 57 2.69 -3.56 1.22
N ILE A 58 2.28 -4.81 1.29
CA ILE A 58 2.31 -5.65 2.48
C ILE A 58 3.40 -6.70 2.29
N THR A 59 4.42 -6.67 3.15
CA THR A 59 5.56 -7.57 3.07
C THR A 59 5.36 -8.76 3.99
N LEU A 60 5.47 -9.97 3.46
CA LEU A 60 5.33 -11.24 4.17
C LEU A 60 6.67 -11.95 4.33
N GLU A 61 6.86 -12.70 5.42
CA GLU A 61 7.99 -13.65 5.56
C GLU A 61 7.83 -14.90 4.68
N SER A 62 6.59 -15.23 4.33
CA SER A 62 6.18 -16.44 3.61
C SER A 62 5.54 -16.10 2.25
N ASP A 63 5.58 -17.03 1.30
CA ASP A 63 4.88 -16.94 0.00
C ASP A 63 3.38 -17.26 0.10
N VAL A 64 2.89 -17.61 1.29
CA VAL A 64 1.51 -18.03 1.51
C VAL A 64 0.91 -17.21 2.63
N MET A 65 -0.15 -16.46 2.32
CA MET A 65 -0.97 -15.78 3.31
C MET A 65 -1.84 -16.77 4.07
N ASN A 66 -2.01 -16.53 5.36
CA ASN A 66 -3.09 -17.16 6.12
C ASN A 66 -4.45 -16.51 5.80
N THR A 67 -5.53 -17.08 6.34
CA THR A 67 -6.90 -16.60 6.11
C THR A 67 -7.10 -15.14 6.54
N TYR A 68 -6.62 -14.74 7.72
CA TYR A 68 -6.78 -13.38 8.24
C TYR A 68 -5.95 -12.36 7.46
N GLU A 69 -4.70 -12.68 7.13
CA GLU A 69 -3.82 -11.83 6.32
C GLU A 69 -4.41 -11.57 4.93
N SER A 70 -5.03 -12.58 4.32
CA SER A 70 -5.73 -12.44 3.04
C SER A 70 -6.98 -11.56 3.10
N MET A 71 -7.64 -11.46 4.26
CA MET A 71 -8.84 -10.64 4.45
C MET A 71 -8.55 -9.15 4.64
N LEU A 72 -7.31 -8.78 5.02
CA LEU A 72 -6.92 -7.38 5.23
C LEU A 72 -7.07 -6.51 3.99
N VAL A 73 -7.02 -7.12 2.80
CA VAL A 73 -7.20 -6.46 1.51
C VAL A 73 -8.43 -5.54 1.48
N MET A 74 -9.55 -5.99 2.07
CA MET A 74 -10.82 -5.26 2.14
C MET A 74 -10.70 -3.97 2.98
N SER A 75 -10.00 -4.06 4.11
CA SER A 75 -9.79 -2.95 5.03
C SER A 75 -8.93 -1.88 4.37
N PHE A 76 -7.87 -2.27 3.67
CA PHE A 76 -7.00 -1.33 2.97
C PHE A 76 -7.67 -0.68 1.77
N TYR A 77 -8.53 -1.39 1.04
CA TYR A 77 -9.34 -0.77 -0.01
C TYR A 77 -10.22 0.35 0.52
N THR A 78 -10.90 0.11 1.65
CA THR A 78 -11.78 1.11 2.25
C THR A 78 -10.96 2.30 2.74
N ALA A 79 -9.93 2.04 3.53
CA ALA A 79 -9.10 3.09 4.10
C ALA A 79 -8.41 3.94 3.01
N GLY A 80 -7.81 3.30 1.99
CA GLY A 80 -7.15 4.01 0.91
C GLY A 80 -8.12 4.86 0.08
N ASN A 81 -9.28 4.30 -0.29
CA ASN A 81 -10.29 5.04 -1.05
C ASN A 81 -10.81 6.25 -0.24
N GLU A 82 -11.04 6.10 1.06
CA GLU A 82 -11.46 7.20 1.94
C GLU A 82 -10.41 8.32 2.02
N GLN A 83 -9.12 7.97 2.15
CA GLN A 83 -8.04 8.96 2.15
C GLN A 83 -7.93 9.70 0.81
N GLN A 84 -8.06 8.98 -0.31
CA GLN A 84 -8.09 9.59 -1.65
C GLN A 84 -9.26 10.57 -1.80
N ILE A 85 -10.46 10.18 -1.35
CA ILE A 85 -11.65 11.03 -1.39
C ILE A 85 -11.47 12.26 -0.51
N ALA A 86 -10.91 12.10 0.70
CA ALA A 86 -10.60 13.22 1.60
C ALA A 86 -9.56 14.17 0.98
N ALA A 87 -8.64 13.66 0.16
CA ALA A 87 -7.68 14.44 -0.61
C ALA A 87 -8.27 15.08 -1.88
N GLY A 88 -9.55 14.85 -2.19
CA GLY A 88 -10.28 15.50 -3.29
C GLY A 88 -10.48 14.66 -4.54
N VAL A 89 -10.11 13.37 -4.52
CA VAL A 89 -10.44 12.42 -5.61
C VAL A 89 -11.95 12.14 -5.60
N SER A 90 -12.59 12.08 -6.76
CA SER A 90 -14.01 11.74 -6.83
C SER A 90 -14.23 10.28 -6.38
N PRO A 91 -15.32 9.94 -5.67
CA PRO A 91 -15.54 8.57 -5.18
C PRO A 91 -15.51 7.48 -6.25
N GLN A 92 -15.89 7.81 -7.48
CA GLN A 92 -15.88 6.91 -8.64
C GLN A 92 -14.47 6.68 -9.23
N ASP A 93 -13.55 7.60 -8.97
CA ASP A 93 -12.16 7.55 -9.46
C ASP A 93 -11.20 7.06 -8.37
N ALA A 94 -11.63 7.05 -7.09
CA ALA A 94 -10.86 6.55 -5.97
C ALA A 94 -10.63 5.03 -6.10
N LYS A 95 -9.35 4.66 -6.19
CA LYS A 95 -8.95 3.28 -6.46
C LYS A 95 -7.69 2.96 -5.67
N THR A 96 -7.77 1.93 -4.84
CA THR A 96 -6.66 1.47 -4.00
C THR A 96 -6.22 0.10 -4.46
N THR A 97 -4.93 -0.06 -4.65
CA THR A 97 -4.29 -1.35 -4.94
C THR A 97 -3.64 -1.87 -3.68
N VAL A 98 -3.78 -3.16 -3.42
CA VAL A 98 -3.09 -3.85 -2.33
C VAL A 98 -2.23 -4.94 -2.96
N ARG A 99 -0.93 -4.88 -2.66
CA ARG A 99 0.10 -5.79 -3.13
C ARG A 99 0.70 -6.53 -1.95
N TYR A 100 0.72 -7.85 -2.02
CA TYR A 100 1.48 -8.69 -1.10
C TYR A 100 2.78 -9.12 -1.77
N ILE A 101 3.90 -8.93 -1.09
CA ILE A 101 5.23 -9.33 -1.57
C ILE A 101 5.92 -10.24 -0.57
N ASN A 102 6.76 -11.15 -1.04
CA ASN A 102 7.69 -11.87 -0.18
C ASN A 102 8.89 -10.96 0.14
N GLY A 103 9.18 -10.72 1.42
CA GLY A 103 10.26 -9.83 1.84
C GLY A 103 11.69 -10.33 1.57
N SER A 104 11.86 -11.64 1.36
CA SER A 104 13.15 -12.25 1.04
C SER A 104 13.45 -12.27 -0.47
N THR A 105 12.44 -12.49 -1.30
CA THR A 105 12.59 -12.62 -2.76
C THR A 105 12.18 -11.38 -3.54
N ASN A 106 11.42 -10.47 -2.91
CA ASN A 106 10.72 -9.35 -3.55
C ASN A 106 9.74 -9.78 -4.66
N GLU A 107 9.31 -11.05 -4.68
CA GLU A 107 8.31 -11.54 -5.61
C GLU A 107 6.91 -11.09 -5.18
N ILE A 108 6.07 -10.75 -6.17
CA ILE A 108 4.65 -10.43 -5.94
C ILE A 108 3.90 -11.74 -5.71
N ILE A 109 3.33 -11.89 -4.53
CA ILE A 109 2.49 -13.04 -4.15
C ILE A 109 1.07 -12.82 -4.67
N SER A 110 0.53 -11.62 -4.48
CA SER A 110 -0.80 -11.23 -4.93
C SER A 110 -0.87 -9.73 -5.13
N GLU A 111 -1.62 -9.28 -6.13
CA GLU A 111 -1.90 -7.86 -6.37
C GLU A 111 -3.34 -7.73 -6.87
N THR A 112 -4.13 -6.93 -6.16
CA THR A 112 -5.55 -6.73 -6.45
C THR A 112 -5.95 -5.31 -6.07
N ASP A 113 -7.03 -4.80 -6.66
CA ASP A 113 -7.46 -3.43 -6.45
C ASP A 113 -8.94 -3.33 -6.06
N SER A 114 -9.33 -2.19 -5.49
CA SER A 114 -10.68 -1.99 -4.96
C SER A 114 -11.79 -2.03 -6.02
N SER A 115 -11.45 -2.02 -7.32
CA SER A 115 -12.42 -2.23 -8.41
C SER A 115 -12.70 -3.71 -8.69
N THR A 116 -11.95 -4.66 -8.14
CA THR A 116 -12.31 -6.09 -8.27
C THR A 116 -13.45 -6.49 -7.35
N MET A 117 -13.77 -5.66 -6.33
CA MET A 117 -14.87 -5.86 -5.38
C MET A 117 -16.27 -5.59 -5.97
N ILE A 118 -16.37 -4.94 -7.13
CA ILE A 118 -17.65 -4.65 -7.82
C ILE A 118 -18.09 -5.77 -8.76
N THR A 119 -17.49 -6.96 -8.67
CA THR A 119 -17.84 -8.13 -9.48
C THR A 119 -18.29 -9.29 -8.62
N GLU A 120 -19.58 -9.31 -8.29
CA GLU A 120 -20.51 -10.46 -8.48
C GLU A 120 -21.94 -9.94 -8.72
#